data_AF-A0A318D1L9-F1
#
_entry.id   AF-A0A318D1L9-F1
#
_cell.length_a   1.000
_cell.length_b   1.000
_cell.length_c   1.000
_cell.angle_alpha   90.00
_cell.angle_beta   90.00
_cell.angle_gamma   90.00
#
_symmetry.space_group_name_H-M   'P 1'
#
loop_
_entity.id
_entity.type
_entity.pdbx_description
1 polymer ?
#
loop_
_entity_poly.entity_id
_entity_poly.type
_entity_poly.pdbx_seq_one_letter_code
_entity_poly.pdbx_strand_id
1 'polypeptide(L)'
;EKRLKKSRGHIESIAKQLAKLSQKIDKGQLHGQDKIGVRVGKVINKYKVSKHFDLDIRDNDFSFGINRDKVKKEAALDGIYIVRTSLSREKMDADETVRSYKLLSQAERAFRSFKTIDLMVRPIRHRLEDRVRAHIFLCMLAYYVQWHMMEAWRPLLYADEDQKAKDLRDPVAPAKRSDSAMKKVRTKRLDDGTRVHSFRSLLCHLGAIVRATCRCSGDRETSATFTMITRRNPKQQKAFDLLQTIRV
;
A
#
# COMPACT_ATOMS: atom_id res chain seq x y z
N GLU A 1 -22.83 11.50 6.04
CA GLU A 1 -23.60 12.32 5.08
C GLU A 1 -23.11 12.34 3.63
N LYS A 2 -21.85 12.77 3.32
CA LYS A 2 -21.39 12.90 1.92
C LYS A 2 -21.45 11.60 1.09
N ARG A 3 -21.16 10.44 1.69
CA ARG A 3 -21.24 9.12 1.02
C ARG A 3 -22.68 8.69 0.71
N LEU A 4 -23.59 8.82 1.69
CA LEU A 4 -25.02 8.56 1.51
C LEU A 4 -25.63 9.42 0.39
N LYS A 5 -25.27 10.71 0.33
CA LYS A 5 -25.70 11.61 -0.76
C LYS A 5 -25.18 11.15 -2.13
N LYS A 6 -23.93 10.69 -2.19
CA LYS A 6 -23.34 10.12 -3.43
C LYS A 6 -24.04 8.82 -3.84
N SER A 7 -24.35 7.94 -2.88
CA SER A 7 -25.06 6.68 -3.12
C SER A 7 -26.47 6.93 -3.67
N ARG A 8 -27.24 7.84 -3.06
CA ARG A 8 -28.55 8.28 -3.57
C ARG A 8 -28.48 8.81 -5.01
N GLY A 9 -27.55 9.73 -5.28
CA GLY A 9 -27.35 10.26 -6.64
C GLY A 9 -26.98 9.19 -7.66
N HIS A 10 -26.28 8.13 -7.24
CA HIS A 10 -25.94 7.00 -8.10
C HIS A 10 -27.17 6.15 -8.44
N ILE A 11 -28.02 5.85 -7.45
CA ILE A 11 -29.28 5.11 -7.65
C ILE A 11 -30.23 5.91 -8.57
N GLU A 12 -30.37 7.22 -8.34
CA GLU A 12 -31.19 8.10 -9.20
C GLU A 12 -30.66 8.16 -10.63
N SER A 13 -29.34 8.22 -10.82
CA SER A 13 -28.74 8.19 -12.16
C SER A 13 -29.06 6.89 -12.90
N ILE A 14 -29.09 5.76 -12.21
CA ILE A 14 -29.38 4.45 -12.82
C ILE A 14 -30.88 4.32 -13.09
N ALA A 15 -31.74 4.80 -12.19
CA ALA A 15 -33.18 4.88 -12.42
C ALA A 15 -33.51 5.69 -13.69
N LYS A 16 -32.80 6.81 -13.94
CA LYS A 16 -32.93 7.57 -15.19
C LYS A 16 -32.53 6.77 -16.43
N GLN A 17 -31.54 5.88 -16.33
CA GLN A 17 -31.14 5.02 -17.45
C GLN A 17 -32.17 3.91 -17.72
N LEU A 18 -32.76 3.33 -16.67
CA LEU A 18 -33.84 2.34 -16.79
C LEU A 18 -35.12 2.98 -17.34
N ALA A 19 -35.46 4.21 -16.93
CA ALA A 19 -36.57 4.98 -17.48
C ALA A 19 -36.40 5.23 -18.99
N LYS A 20 -35.18 5.52 -19.46
CA LYS A 20 -34.89 5.65 -20.89
C LYS A 20 -35.05 4.33 -21.65
N LEU A 21 -34.84 3.19 -21.00
CA LEU A 21 -35.10 1.88 -21.61
C LEU A 21 -36.59 1.59 -21.71
N SER A 22 -37.36 1.87 -20.66
CA SER A 22 -38.83 1.80 -20.68
C SER A 22 -39.41 2.66 -21.82
N GLN A 23 -38.99 3.92 -21.95
CA GLN A 23 -39.41 4.78 -23.08
C GLN A 23 -39.09 4.24 -24.48
N LYS A 24 -38.04 3.41 -24.63
CA LYS A 24 -37.72 2.79 -25.92
C LYS A 24 -38.61 1.59 -26.21
N ILE A 25 -39.03 0.88 -25.16
CA ILE A 25 -39.95 -0.25 -25.24
C ILE A 25 -41.35 0.28 -25.57
N ASP A 26 -41.79 1.35 -24.90
CA ASP A 26 -43.09 2.02 -25.19
C ASP A 26 -43.18 2.52 -26.64
N LYS A 27 -42.06 2.93 -27.23
CA LYS A 27 -41.97 3.37 -28.63
C LYS A 27 -41.82 2.21 -29.63
N GLY A 28 -41.86 0.95 -29.18
CA GLY A 28 -41.70 -0.24 -30.02
C GLY A 28 -40.27 -0.48 -30.53
N GLN A 29 -39.27 0.30 -30.09
CA GLN A 29 -37.88 0.20 -30.56
C GLN A 29 -37.12 -0.99 -29.95
N LEU A 30 -37.67 -1.60 -28.90
CA LEU A 30 -37.10 -2.76 -28.22
C LEU A 30 -38.25 -3.68 -27.78
N HIS A 31 -38.24 -4.92 -28.25
CA HIS A 31 -39.30 -5.91 -28.06
C HIS A 31 -38.69 -7.30 -27.87
N GLY A 32 -39.43 -8.18 -27.22
CA GLY A 32 -39.02 -9.53 -26.82
C GLY A 32 -38.33 -9.56 -25.46
N GLN A 33 -38.84 -10.40 -24.58
CA GLN A 33 -38.40 -10.49 -23.18
C GLN A 33 -36.87 -10.69 -23.06
N ASP A 34 -36.29 -11.55 -23.89
CA ASP A 34 -34.85 -11.84 -23.90
C ASP A 34 -34.00 -10.61 -24.26
N LYS A 35 -34.41 -9.87 -25.30
CA LYS A 35 -33.68 -8.68 -25.78
C LYS A 35 -33.74 -7.55 -24.74
N ILE A 36 -34.91 -7.37 -24.12
CA ILE A 36 -35.10 -6.41 -23.02
C ILE A 36 -34.24 -6.81 -21.82
N GLY A 37 -34.30 -8.09 -21.41
CA GLY A 37 -33.53 -8.67 -20.31
C GLY A 37 -32.02 -8.43 -20.45
N VAL A 38 -31.44 -8.72 -21.62
CA VAL A 38 -30.01 -8.47 -21.89
C VAL A 38 -29.66 -6.99 -21.76
N ARG A 39 -30.53 -6.07 -22.21
CA ARG A 39 -30.26 -4.64 -22.18
C ARG A 39 -30.36 -4.06 -20.77
N VAL A 40 -31.37 -4.46 -20.01
CA VAL A 40 -31.55 -4.13 -18.59
C VAL A 40 -30.38 -4.69 -17.78
N GLY A 41 -30.00 -5.95 -18.02
CA GLY A 41 -28.86 -6.60 -17.38
C GLY A 41 -27.54 -5.88 -17.62
N LYS A 42 -27.28 -5.36 -18.84
CA LYS A 42 -26.08 -4.56 -19.13
C LYS A 42 -26.01 -3.28 -18.28
N VAL A 43 -27.13 -2.58 -18.10
CA VAL A 43 -27.18 -1.37 -17.27
C VAL A 43 -26.91 -1.73 -15.80
N ILE A 44 -27.61 -2.74 -15.29
CA ILE A 44 -27.54 -3.11 -13.88
C ILE A 44 -26.18 -3.70 -13.49
N ASN A 45 -25.63 -4.60 -14.32
CA ASN A 45 -24.35 -5.26 -14.04
C ASN A 45 -23.15 -4.30 -14.14
N LYS A 46 -23.22 -3.29 -15.01
CA LYS A 46 -22.17 -2.26 -15.10
C LYS A 46 -21.96 -1.54 -13.76
N TYR A 47 -23.04 -1.32 -13.02
CA TYR A 47 -23.01 -0.58 -11.75
C TYR A 47 -23.15 -1.46 -10.51
N LYS A 48 -23.39 -2.78 -10.66
CA LYS A 48 -23.53 -3.77 -9.58
C LYS A 48 -24.62 -3.41 -8.55
N VAL A 49 -25.76 -2.87 -9.01
CA VAL A 49 -26.87 -2.39 -8.16
C VAL A 49 -28.14 -3.24 -8.25
N SER A 50 -28.08 -4.47 -8.77
CA SER A 50 -29.26 -5.32 -8.99
C SER A 50 -30.16 -5.45 -7.76
N LYS A 51 -29.55 -5.57 -6.59
CA LYS A 51 -30.22 -5.66 -5.29
C LYS A 51 -31.11 -4.45 -4.91
N HIS A 52 -30.98 -3.30 -5.60
CA HIS A 52 -31.74 -2.08 -5.29
C HIS A 52 -32.98 -1.87 -6.15
N PHE A 53 -33.17 -2.71 -7.17
CA PHE A 53 -34.25 -2.57 -8.13
C PHE A 53 -35.07 -3.85 -8.19
N ASP A 54 -36.38 -3.70 -8.13
CA ASP A 54 -37.33 -4.75 -8.47
C ASP A 54 -37.68 -4.55 -9.95
N LEU A 55 -37.47 -5.56 -10.78
CA LEU A 55 -37.61 -5.46 -12.24
C LEU A 55 -38.71 -6.43 -12.67
N ASP A 56 -39.67 -5.93 -13.44
CA ASP A 56 -40.65 -6.77 -14.14
C ASP A 56 -40.42 -6.62 -15.64
N ILE A 57 -39.99 -7.70 -16.28
CA ILE A 57 -39.62 -7.73 -17.70
C ILE A 57 -40.56 -8.69 -18.40
N ARG A 58 -41.37 -8.15 -19.32
CA ARG A 58 -42.32 -8.87 -20.16
C ARG A 58 -41.95 -8.68 -21.63
N ASP A 59 -42.67 -9.33 -22.55
CA ASP A 59 -42.32 -9.31 -23.98
C ASP A 59 -42.33 -7.92 -24.60
N ASN A 60 -43.27 -7.05 -24.23
CA ASN A 60 -43.38 -5.69 -24.73
C ASN A 60 -43.57 -4.65 -23.62
N ASP A 61 -43.24 -5.02 -22.38
CA ASP A 61 -43.40 -4.15 -21.23
C ASP A 61 -42.23 -4.33 -20.27
N PHE A 62 -41.81 -3.21 -19.67
CA PHE A 62 -40.75 -3.18 -18.67
C PHE A 62 -41.10 -2.15 -17.62
N SER A 63 -41.33 -2.63 -16.40
CA SER A 63 -41.49 -1.78 -15.23
C SER A 63 -40.39 -2.04 -14.22
N PHE A 64 -40.05 -1.01 -13.45
CA PHE A 64 -39.07 -1.13 -12.39
C PHE A 64 -39.48 -0.30 -11.17
N GLY A 65 -39.23 -0.86 -10.00
CA GLY A 65 -39.35 -0.21 -8.71
C GLY A 65 -37.98 -0.07 -8.05
N ILE A 66 -37.78 1.00 -7.29
CA ILE A 66 -36.63 1.08 -6.38
C ILE A 66 -37.05 0.39 -5.08
N ASN A 67 -36.33 -0.66 -4.70
CA ASN A 67 -36.57 -1.36 -3.45
C ASN A 67 -36.06 -0.53 -2.27
N ARG A 68 -36.92 0.38 -1.76
CA ARG A 68 -36.54 1.35 -0.73
C ARG A 68 -36.06 0.69 0.56
N ASP A 69 -36.54 -0.51 0.89
CA ASP A 69 -36.13 -1.23 2.09
C ASP A 69 -34.73 -1.81 1.98
N LYS A 70 -34.37 -2.39 0.83
CA LYS A 70 -32.99 -2.82 0.57
C LYS A 70 -32.03 -1.63 0.51
N VAL A 71 -32.45 -0.52 -0.09
CA VAL A 71 -31.67 0.74 -0.09
C VAL A 71 -31.47 1.26 1.34
N LYS A 72 -32.51 1.25 2.19
CA LYS A 72 -32.40 1.65 3.60
C LYS A 72 -31.49 0.72 4.41
N LYS A 73 -31.64 -0.60 4.26
CA LYS A 73 -30.80 -1.60 4.94
C LYS A 73 -29.33 -1.45 4.56
N GLU A 74 -29.04 -1.25 3.27
CA GLU A 74 -27.68 -1.02 2.82
C GLU A 74 -27.14 0.34 3.28
N ALA A 75 -27.95 1.39 3.24
CA ALA A 75 -27.56 2.70 3.78
C ALA A 75 -27.26 2.66 5.30
N ALA A 76 -27.93 1.78 6.06
CA ALA A 76 -27.66 1.58 7.47
C ALA A 76 -26.31 0.88 7.73
N LEU A 77 -25.83 0.08 6.77
CA LEU A 77 -24.53 -0.59 6.81
C LEU A 77 -23.44 0.20 6.09
N ASP A 78 -23.81 1.20 5.29
CA ASP A 78 -22.89 2.00 4.48
C ASP A 78 -21.97 2.84 5.36
N GLY A 79 -20.67 2.56 5.27
CA GLY A 79 -19.64 3.19 6.09
C GLY A 79 -19.20 2.39 7.31
N ILE A 80 -19.80 1.23 7.58
CA ILE A 80 -19.35 0.32 8.64
C ILE A 80 -18.34 -0.66 8.05
N TYR A 81 -17.14 -0.67 8.62
CA TYR A 81 -16.10 -1.63 8.28
C TYR A 81 -16.03 -2.70 9.36
N ILE A 82 -16.43 -3.93 9.04
CA ILE A 82 -16.47 -5.04 10.01
C ILE A 82 -15.22 -5.90 9.83
N VAL A 83 -14.41 -6.00 10.88
CA VAL A 83 -13.33 -6.98 10.96
C VAL A 83 -13.86 -8.16 11.78
N ARG A 84 -13.76 -9.37 11.23
CA ARG A 84 -14.09 -10.61 11.94
C ARG A 84 -12.81 -11.41 12.16
N THR A 85 -12.68 -11.99 13.34
CA THR A 85 -11.60 -12.91 13.70
C THR A 85 -12.18 -14.20 14.25
N SER A 86 -11.48 -15.32 14.08
CA SER A 86 -11.81 -16.61 14.71
C SER A 86 -11.20 -16.74 16.12
N LEU A 87 -10.41 -15.76 16.57
CA LEU A 87 -9.81 -15.74 17.89
C LEU A 87 -10.83 -15.36 18.96
N SER A 88 -10.69 -15.94 20.15
CA SER A 88 -11.51 -15.57 21.31
C SER A 88 -11.13 -14.20 21.84
N ARG A 89 -12.07 -13.56 22.54
CA ARG A 89 -11.88 -12.23 23.13
C ARG A 89 -10.78 -12.18 24.20
N GLU A 90 -10.53 -13.31 24.86
CA GLU A 90 -9.42 -13.47 25.82
C GLU A 90 -8.04 -13.42 25.14
N LYS A 91 -7.97 -13.86 23.88
CA LYS A 91 -6.72 -13.89 23.11
C LYS A 91 -6.45 -12.61 22.34
N MET A 92 -7.50 -11.92 21.90
CA MET A 92 -7.38 -10.70 21.11
C MET A 92 -8.62 -9.84 21.30
N ASP A 93 -8.42 -8.62 21.79
CA ASP A 93 -9.51 -7.67 21.94
C ASP A 93 -9.90 -7.04 20.59
N ALA A 94 -10.92 -6.19 20.61
CA ALA A 94 -11.42 -5.54 19.40
C ALA A 94 -10.38 -4.59 18.77
N ASP A 95 -9.63 -3.85 19.58
CA ASP A 95 -8.66 -2.88 19.10
C ASP A 95 -7.45 -3.59 18.49
N GLU A 96 -6.94 -4.61 19.18
CA GLU A 96 -5.86 -5.47 18.71
C GLU A 96 -6.24 -6.22 17.43
N THR A 97 -7.50 -6.65 17.32
CA THR A 97 -8.03 -7.24 16.07
C THR A 97 -7.90 -6.26 14.91
N VAL A 98 -8.30 -5.00 15.10
CA VAL A 98 -8.20 -3.97 14.05
C VAL A 98 -6.74 -3.60 13.78
N ARG A 99 -5.88 -3.49 14.82
CA ARG A 99 -4.43 -3.24 14.65
C ARG A 99 -3.81 -4.33 13.79
N SER A 100 -4.03 -5.59 14.15
CA SER A 100 -3.53 -6.78 13.45
C SER A 100 -4.01 -6.81 11.99
N TYR A 101 -5.29 -6.55 11.76
CA TYR A 101 -5.82 -6.44 10.40
C TYR A 101 -5.10 -5.34 9.58
N LYS A 102 -4.85 -4.17 10.19
CA LYS A 102 -4.13 -3.08 9.53
C LYS A 102 -2.65 -3.37 9.28
N LEU A 103 -2.03 -4.34 9.97
CA LEU A 103 -0.67 -4.79 9.66
C LEU A 103 -0.56 -5.39 8.25
N LEU A 104 -1.67 -5.83 7.64
CA LEU A 104 -1.68 -6.28 6.23
C LEU A 104 -1.16 -5.19 5.27
N SER A 105 -1.38 -3.91 5.59
CA SER A 105 -0.82 -2.80 4.81
C SER A 105 0.72 -2.78 4.80
N GLN A 106 1.38 -3.38 5.80
CA GLN A 106 2.83 -3.57 5.81
C GLN A 106 3.27 -4.58 4.75
N ALA A 107 2.51 -5.67 4.58
CA ALA A 107 2.75 -6.64 3.51
C ALA A 107 2.59 -5.98 2.13
N GLU A 108 1.53 -5.20 1.91
CA GLU A 108 1.34 -4.44 0.67
C GLU A 108 2.49 -3.46 0.41
N ARG A 109 2.96 -2.79 1.47
CA ARG A 109 4.13 -1.90 1.39
C ARG A 109 5.39 -2.67 1.01
N ALA A 110 5.62 -3.85 1.59
CA ALA A 110 6.72 -4.72 1.21
C ALA A 110 6.65 -5.10 -0.28
N PHE A 111 5.48 -5.52 -0.77
CA PHE A 111 5.26 -5.80 -2.19
C PHE A 111 5.47 -4.60 -3.10
N ARG A 112 5.12 -3.40 -2.66
CA ARG A 112 5.39 -2.16 -3.40
C ARG A 112 6.88 -1.84 -3.43
N SER A 113 7.57 -1.98 -2.30
CA SER A 113 9.02 -1.78 -2.18
C SER A 113 9.79 -2.74 -3.09
N PHE A 114 9.37 -4.01 -3.18
CA PHE A 114 9.90 -4.97 -4.16
C PHE A 114 9.78 -4.43 -5.59
N LYS A 115 8.59 -3.99 -5.98
CA LYS A 115 8.31 -3.64 -7.38
C LYS A 115 8.92 -2.32 -7.83
N THR A 116 9.02 -1.31 -6.97
CA THR A 116 9.13 0.08 -7.46
C THR A 116 10.25 0.93 -6.87
N ILE A 117 10.53 0.86 -5.57
CA ILE A 117 11.22 1.98 -4.89
C ILE A 117 12.70 1.70 -4.62
N ASP A 118 13.04 0.56 -4.01
CA ASP A 118 14.40 0.33 -3.50
C ASP A 118 15.06 -0.89 -4.13
N LEU A 119 14.38 -2.04 -4.10
CA LEU A 119 14.95 -3.27 -4.63
C LEU A 119 14.88 -3.37 -6.15
N MET A 120 13.94 -2.62 -6.75
CA MET A 120 13.63 -2.66 -8.17
C MET A 120 13.69 -4.11 -8.69
N VAL A 121 12.68 -4.92 -8.36
CA VAL A 121 12.33 -6.09 -9.17
C VAL A 121 12.00 -5.55 -10.55
N ARG A 122 13.04 -5.19 -11.31
CA ARG A 122 12.93 -4.78 -12.69
C ARG A 122 12.36 -5.99 -13.43
N PRO A 123 11.71 -5.79 -14.58
CA PRO A 123 11.42 -6.89 -15.47
C PRO A 123 12.73 -7.51 -15.97
N ILE A 124 13.33 -8.43 -15.19
CA ILE A 124 14.35 -9.34 -15.66
C ILE A 124 13.58 -10.49 -16.30
N ARG A 125 13.67 -10.59 -17.63
CA ARG A 125 12.90 -11.54 -18.44
C ARG A 125 13.47 -12.95 -18.29
N HIS A 126 13.35 -13.52 -17.10
CA HIS A 126 13.67 -14.93 -16.86
C HIS A 126 12.73 -15.81 -17.70
N ARG A 127 13.31 -16.77 -18.42
CA ARG A 127 12.57 -17.70 -19.31
C ARG A 127 12.41 -19.11 -18.73
N LEU A 128 13.19 -19.43 -17.68
CA LEU A 128 13.16 -20.71 -16.99
C LEU A 128 12.56 -20.52 -15.61
N GLU A 129 11.68 -21.44 -15.20
CA GLU A 129 10.95 -21.38 -13.93
C GLU A 129 11.89 -21.22 -12.72
N ASP A 130 12.97 -22.00 -12.66
CA ASP A 130 13.91 -21.96 -11.53
C ASP A 130 14.61 -20.59 -11.39
N ARG A 131 14.90 -19.93 -12.51
CA ARG A 131 15.48 -18.59 -12.50
C ARG A 131 14.49 -17.54 -11.99
N VAL A 132 13.21 -17.70 -12.31
CA VAL A 132 12.14 -16.85 -11.76
C VAL A 132 12.04 -17.04 -10.25
N ARG A 133 11.99 -18.28 -9.77
CA ARG A 133 11.92 -18.60 -8.33
C ARG A 133 13.13 -18.07 -7.57
N ALA A 134 14.34 -18.30 -8.08
CA ALA A 134 15.57 -17.81 -7.47
C ALA A 134 15.62 -16.27 -7.40
N HIS A 135 15.22 -15.58 -8.46
CA HIS A 135 15.19 -14.11 -8.47
C HIS A 135 14.23 -13.54 -7.43
N ILE A 136 13.00 -14.08 -7.35
CA ILE A 136 12.00 -13.66 -6.36
C ILE A 136 12.52 -13.91 -4.94
N PHE A 137 13.16 -15.05 -4.70
CA PHE A 137 13.74 -15.38 -3.40
C PHE A 137 14.86 -14.42 -3.00
N LEU A 138 15.80 -14.12 -3.91
CA LEU A 138 16.86 -13.13 -3.67
C LEU A 138 16.29 -11.75 -3.37
N CYS A 139 15.23 -11.34 -4.08
CA CYS A 139 14.54 -10.10 -3.77
C CYS A 139 13.93 -10.14 -2.37
N MET A 140 13.26 -11.23 -1.98
CA MET A 140 12.73 -11.38 -0.62
C MET A 140 13.83 -11.19 0.44
N LEU A 141 14.99 -11.85 0.28
CA LEU A 141 16.12 -11.73 1.20
C LEU A 141 16.68 -10.30 1.25
N ALA A 142 16.88 -9.66 0.11
CA ALA A 142 17.41 -8.30 0.08
C ALA A 142 16.45 -7.28 0.70
N TYR A 143 15.13 -7.46 0.58
CA TYR A 143 14.16 -6.66 1.34
C TYR A 143 14.23 -6.92 2.83
N TYR A 144 14.39 -8.17 3.25
CA TYR A 144 14.53 -8.51 4.66
C TYR A 144 15.73 -7.80 5.29
N VAL A 145 16.88 -7.82 4.61
CA VAL A 145 18.07 -7.06 5.01
C VAL A 145 17.78 -5.56 5.03
N GLN A 146 17.18 -5.02 3.97
CA GLN A 146 16.81 -3.61 3.92
C GLN A 146 15.88 -3.20 5.07
N TRP A 147 14.90 -4.04 5.42
CA TRP A 147 13.95 -3.77 6.51
C TRP A 147 14.68 -3.62 7.85
N HIS A 148 15.57 -4.56 8.18
CA HIS A 148 16.38 -4.50 9.39
C HIS A 148 17.30 -3.27 9.41
N MET A 149 17.93 -2.96 8.27
CA MET A 149 18.75 -1.74 8.14
C MET A 149 17.91 -0.47 8.35
N MET A 150 16.69 -0.40 7.80
CA MET A 150 15.81 0.75 8.01
C MET A 150 15.37 0.87 9.46
N GLU A 151 15.11 -0.24 10.15
CA GLU A 151 14.74 -0.24 11.57
C GLU A 151 15.89 0.21 12.46
N ALA A 152 17.10 -0.29 12.22
CA ALA A 152 18.31 0.18 12.89
C ALA A 152 18.61 1.66 12.61
N TRP A 153 18.38 2.11 11.38
CA TRP A 153 18.70 3.48 10.96
C TRP A 153 17.59 4.50 11.18
N ARG A 154 16.48 4.17 11.85
CA ARG A 154 15.40 5.16 12.12
C ARG A 154 15.89 6.48 12.70
N PRO A 155 16.89 6.51 13.61
CA PRO A 155 17.44 7.78 14.10
C PRO A 155 18.06 8.65 13.01
N LEU A 156 18.58 8.06 11.94
CA LEU A 156 19.22 8.76 10.82
C LEU A 156 18.27 9.06 9.65
N LEU A 157 17.12 8.37 9.60
CA LEU A 157 16.19 8.41 8.48
C LEU A 157 14.99 9.34 8.73
N TYR A 158 14.24 9.64 7.67
CA TYR A 158 12.85 10.17 7.75
C TYR A 158 11.88 9.09 8.24
N ALA A 159 12.17 8.53 9.40
CA ALA A 159 11.37 7.56 10.10
C ALA A 159 11.04 8.10 11.48
N ASP A 160 9.80 7.84 11.89
CA ASP A 160 9.36 8.09 13.25
C ASP A 160 10.07 7.10 14.18
N GLU A 161 10.65 7.55 15.28
CA GLU A 161 11.35 6.67 16.23
C GLU A 161 10.37 6.09 17.26
N ASP A 162 9.26 6.76 17.53
CA ASP A 162 8.26 6.31 18.48
C ASP A 162 7.43 5.15 17.90
N GLN A 163 7.92 3.92 18.09
CA GLN A 163 7.21 2.72 17.66
C GLN A 163 6.15 2.30 18.67
N LYS A 164 6.41 2.49 19.96
CA LYS A 164 5.50 2.08 21.04
C LYS A 164 4.14 2.76 20.94
N ALA A 165 4.11 4.03 20.51
CA ALA A 165 2.84 4.72 20.28
C ALA A 165 1.94 4.06 19.22
N LYS A 166 2.50 3.25 18.30
CA LYS A 166 1.69 2.51 17.32
C LYS A 166 0.91 1.36 17.96
N ASP A 167 1.44 0.80 19.04
CA ASP A 167 0.86 -0.36 19.72
C ASP A 167 -0.28 0.04 20.64
N LEU A 168 -0.32 1.31 21.08
CA LEU A 168 -1.31 1.81 22.04
C LEU A 168 -2.34 2.76 21.41
N ARG A 169 -2.05 3.35 20.25
CA ARG A 169 -2.99 4.30 19.61
C ARG A 169 -4.29 3.64 19.21
N ASP A 170 -5.37 4.44 19.20
CA ASP A 170 -6.64 4.06 18.60
C ASP A 170 -6.39 3.54 17.17
N PRO A 171 -6.74 2.28 16.89
CA PRO A 171 -6.49 1.67 15.59
C PRO A 171 -7.33 2.27 14.48
N VAL A 172 -8.48 2.88 14.76
CA VAL A 172 -9.43 3.42 13.79
C VAL A 172 -9.12 4.88 13.47
N ALA A 173 -8.70 5.66 14.46
CA ALA A 173 -8.36 7.07 14.28
C ALA A 173 -7.23 7.31 13.25
N PRO A 174 -7.20 8.47 12.58
CA PRO A 174 -6.10 8.83 11.69
C PRO A 174 -4.74 8.81 12.41
N ALA A 175 -3.76 8.18 11.78
CA ALA A 175 -2.40 8.10 12.32
C ALA A 175 -1.76 9.49 12.42
N LYS A 176 -1.34 9.86 13.63
CA LYS A 176 -0.53 11.06 13.90
C LYS A 176 0.95 10.67 13.98
N ARG A 177 1.82 11.53 13.46
CA ARG A 177 3.28 11.40 13.59
C ARG A 177 3.73 12.04 14.89
N SER A 178 4.80 11.53 15.48
CA SER A 178 5.41 12.15 16.67
C SER A 178 5.97 13.54 16.37
N ASP A 179 6.16 14.34 17.43
CA ASP A 179 6.74 15.68 17.31
C ASP A 179 8.18 15.64 16.79
N SER A 180 8.96 14.63 17.18
CA SER A 180 10.33 14.41 16.69
C SER A 180 10.33 14.08 15.19
N ALA A 181 9.40 13.24 14.72
CA ALA A 181 9.23 12.96 13.30
C ALA A 181 8.82 14.22 12.52
N MET A 182 7.92 15.04 13.07
CA MET A 182 7.53 16.31 12.46
C MET A 182 8.68 17.31 12.43
N LYS A 183 9.52 17.36 13.46
CA LYS A 183 10.75 18.18 13.51
C LYS A 183 11.73 17.76 12.41
N LYS A 184 11.99 16.46 12.22
CA LYS A 184 12.82 15.94 11.12
C LYS A 184 12.30 16.36 9.75
N VAL A 185 10.99 16.27 9.53
CA VAL A 185 10.35 16.66 8.25
C VAL A 185 10.49 18.15 7.99
N ARG A 186 10.26 19.00 9.01
CA ARG A 186 10.33 20.46 8.88
C ARG A 186 11.75 20.96 8.68
N THR A 187 12.69 20.50 9.52
CA THR A 187 14.06 21.02 9.55
C THR A 187 14.99 20.32 8.56
N LYS A 188 14.66 19.09 8.15
CA LYS A 188 15.53 18.18 7.39
C LYS A 188 16.89 17.91 8.07
N ARG A 189 16.98 18.18 9.38
CA ARG A 189 18.16 18.03 10.22
C ARG A 189 17.85 17.18 11.44
N LEU A 190 18.87 16.51 11.95
CA LEU A 190 18.88 15.84 13.24
C LEU A 190 19.25 16.85 14.35
N ASP A 191 19.12 16.41 15.59
CA ASP A 191 19.45 17.23 16.77
C ASP A 191 20.95 17.60 16.83
N ASP A 192 21.82 16.80 16.21
CA ASP A 192 23.26 17.08 16.04
C ASP A 192 23.55 18.08 14.89
N GLY A 193 22.53 18.66 14.27
CA GLY A 193 22.63 19.60 13.16
C GLY A 193 22.94 18.97 11.80
N THR A 194 23.23 17.67 11.74
CA THR A 194 23.51 16.95 10.50
C THR A 194 22.22 16.65 9.73
N ARG A 195 22.34 16.37 8.43
CA ARG A 195 21.19 16.13 7.55
C ARG A 195 20.47 14.81 7.88
N VAL A 196 19.15 14.80 7.75
CA VAL A 196 18.32 13.57 7.76
C VAL A 196 18.35 12.93 6.38
N HIS A 197 18.47 11.61 6.33
CA HIS A 197 18.60 10.86 5.08
C HIS A 197 17.32 10.10 4.70
N SER A 198 17.09 9.90 3.41
CA SER A 198 16.35 8.73 2.93
C SER A 198 17.27 7.51 2.92
N PHE A 199 16.72 6.29 2.91
CA PHE A 199 17.49 5.05 2.85
C PHE A 199 18.55 5.10 1.73
N ARG A 200 18.12 5.44 0.50
CA ARG A 200 19.01 5.58 -0.66
C ARG A 200 20.09 6.64 -0.46
N SER A 201 19.77 7.81 0.09
CA SER A 201 20.77 8.86 0.32
C SER A 201 21.78 8.49 1.41
N LEU A 202 21.37 7.68 2.40
CA LEU A 202 22.28 7.15 3.42
C LEU A 202 23.20 6.10 2.80
N LEU A 203 22.67 5.18 1.99
CA LEU A 203 23.50 4.24 1.23
C LEU A 203 24.51 4.96 0.33
N CYS A 204 24.11 6.00 -0.41
CA CYS A 204 25.04 6.80 -1.21
C CYS A 204 26.11 7.47 -0.33
N HIS A 205 25.74 7.96 0.86
CA HIS A 205 26.70 8.53 1.81
C HIS A 205 27.70 7.50 2.35
N LEU A 206 27.26 6.26 2.58
CA LEU A 206 28.12 5.15 2.98
C LEU A 206 28.98 4.63 1.83
N GLY A 207 28.53 4.75 0.58
CA GLY A 207 29.28 4.35 -0.62
C GLY A 207 30.59 5.11 -0.84
N ALA A 208 30.82 6.22 -0.12
CA ALA A 208 32.13 6.88 -0.08
C ALA A 208 33.21 6.08 0.68
N ILE A 209 32.81 5.02 1.40
CA ILE A 209 33.75 4.09 2.04
C ILE A 209 34.13 3.03 1.02
N VAL A 210 35.38 3.07 0.56
CA VAL A 210 35.90 2.14 -0.43
C VAL A 210 37.12 1.42 0.09
N ARG A 211 37.36 0.21 -0.43
CA ARG A 211 38.65 -0.47 -0.32
C ARG A 211 39.44 -0.15 -1.59
N ALA A 212 40.44 0.71 -1.47
CA ALA A 212 41.32 1.10 -2.56
C ALA A 212 42.59 0.25 -2.54
N THR A 213 43.03 -0.22 -3.71
CA THR A 213 44.37 -0.78 -3.88
C THR A 213 45.30 0.35 -4.26
N CYS A 214 46.18 0.72 -3.34
CA CYS A 214 47.16 1.78 -3.50
C CYS A 214 48.47 1.18 -4.01
N ARG A 215 49.17 1.93 -4.86
CA ARG A 215 50.49 1.61 -5.37
C ARG A 215 51.48 2.62 -4.81
N CYS A 216 52.59 2.14 -4.25
CA CYS A 216 53.64 3.03 -3.75
C CYS A 216 54.23 3.82 -4.92
N SER A 217 54.49 5.11 -4.70
CA SER A 217 55.12 5.97 -5.72
C SER A 217 56.57 5.50 -5.94
N GLY A 218 56.77 4.77 -7.04
CA GLY A 218 58.03 4.21 -7.50
C GLY A 218 57.83 3.68 -8.91
N ASP A 219 58.60 4.21 -9.85
CA ASP A 219 58.30 4.29 -11.29
C ASP A 219 58.45 2.98 -12.08
N ARG A 220 57.86 1.88 -11.61
CA ARG A 220 57.84 0.58 -12.31
C ARG A 220 56.51 -0.14 -12.14
N GLU A 221 56.08 -0.86 -13.18
CA GLU A 221 54.90 -1.75 -13.15
C GLU A 221 54.96 -2.82 -12.05
N THR A 222 56.14 -3.07 -11.50
CA THR A 222 56.42 -4.01 -10.40
C THR A 222 56.35 -3.40 -8.99
N SER A 223 55.88 -2.16 -8.85
CA SER A 223 55.75 -1.51 -7.53
C SER A 223 54.75 -2.25 -6.62
N ALA A 224 55.14 -2.45 -5.36
CA ALA A 224 54.32 -3.12 -4.37
C ALA A 224 52.96 -2.43 -4.20
N THR A 225 51.91 -3.24 -4.05
CA THR A 225 50.55 -2.76 -3.81
C THR A 225 50.10 -3.11 -2.40
N PHE A 226 49.25 -2.27 -1.83
CA PHE A 226 48.62 -2.51 -0.54
C PHE A 226 47.18 -1.99 -0.57
N THR A 227 46.33 -2.50 0.33
CA THR A 227 44.93 -2.07 0.38
C THR A 227 44.67 -1.11 1.54
N MET A 228 44.00 0.00 1.25
CA MET A 228 43.52 0.97 2.24
C MET A 228 42.00 1.02 2.23
N ILE A 229 41.42 1.20 3.42
CA ILE A 229 39.98 1.48 3.56
C ILE A 229 39.81 2.94 3.95
N THR A 230 38.89 3.65 3.29
CA THR A 230 38.58 5.04 3.63
C THR A 230 38.15 5.17 5.09
N ARG A 231 38.75 6.12 5.82
CA ARG A 231 38.36 6.41 7.21
C ARG A 231 36.92 6.93 7.24
N ARG A 232 36.08 6.30 8.07
CA ARG A 232 34.69 6.70 8.26
C ARG A 232 34.60 8.05 8.96
N ASN A 233 33.72 8.93 8.49
CA ASN A 233 33.35 10.12 9.24
C ASN A 233 32.41 9.75 10.43
N PRO A 234 32.16 10.66 11.38
CA PRO A 234 31.32 10.35 12.55
C PRO A 234 29.91 9.86 12.20
N LYS A 235 29.29 10.39 11.15
CA LYS A 235 27.95 9.99 10.70
C LYS A 235 27.95 8.58 10.12
N GLN A 236 28.94 8.27 9.30
CA GLN A 236 29.13 6.94 8.73
C GLN A 236 29.40 5.92 9.83
N GLN A 237 30.27 6.25 10.80
CA GLN A 237 30.53 5.38 11.95
C GLN A 237 29.25 5.10 12.73
N LYS A 238 28.48 6.13 13.10
CA LYS A 238 27.17 5.98 13.76
C LYS A 238 26.21 5.07 13.00
N ALA A 239 26.18 5.15 11.66
CA ALA A 239 25.34 4.28 10.86
C ALA A 239 25.78 2.80 10.96
N PHE A 240 27.08 2.52 10.99
CA PHE A 240 27.60 1.16 11.20
C PHE A 240 27.34 0.66 12.62
N ASP A 241 27.52 1.52 13.64
CA ASP A 241 27.26 1.15 15.04
C ASP A 241 25.78 0.76 15.23
N LEU A 242 24.86 1.48 14.59
CA LEU A 242 23.44 1.11 14.57
C LEU A 242 23.18 -0.23 13.89
N LEU A 243 23.93 -0.61 12.84
CA LEU A 243 23.76 -1.93 12.23
C LEU A 243 24.18 -3.06 13.17
N GLN A 244 25.14 -2.82 14.07
CA GLN A 244 25.57 -3.83 15.05
C GLN A 244 24.51 -4.12 16.12
N THR A 245 23.48 -3.28 16.25
CA THR A 245 22.38 -3.53 17.18
C THR A 245 21.31 -4.47 16.62
N ILE A 246 21.38 -4.84 15.34
CA ILE A 246 20.41 -5.74 14.71
C ILE A 246 20.53 -7.13 15.36
N ARG A 247 19.41 -7.64 15.87
CA ARG A 247 19.27 -9.02 16.37
C ARG A 247 18.25 -9.72 15.47
N VAL A 248 18.65 -10.86 14.89
CA VAL A 248 17.87 -11.68 13.95
C VAL A 248 17.45 -12.96 14.66
#